data_AF-A0A4V3D303-F1
#
_entry.id   AF-A0A4V3D303-F1
#
_cell.length_a   1.000
_cell.length_b   1.000
_cell.length_c   1.000
_cell.angle_alpha   90.00
_cell.angle_beta   90.00
_cell.angle_gamma   90.00
#
_symmetry.space_group_name_H-M   'P 1'
#
loop_
_entity.id
_entity.type
_entity.pdbx_description
1 polymer ?
#
loop_
_entity_poly.entity_id
_entity_poly.type
_entity_poly.pdbx_seq_one_letter_code
_entity_poly.pdbx_strand_id
1 'polypeptide(L)'
;MNIKEIIKISLTKSLFFVLLTTFITKIFYLIFNVEKQEDTIIIDAIFNKTYYIIIFGLFLLLAYKDYEKNKNTSFYDFLIVTLFYVLMSYIFSWVIDFSFYHIHEFVNNPQKENKTGLLILTDFSPYHLNNFDLVQYFISTPYISIIEFLKSGNFSWLLNIFSPPSFLIAIVIIYFKSLYLLFEKENRIKSYALIPILNNITLLRITNKPIWWIVPLFIPFIRFFPKFFINQVLAKKYKKNSPFALGMTFLPWFFYGKIVLGKTD
;
A
#
# COMPACT_ATOMS: atom_id res chain seq x y z
N MET A 1 -11.83 -10.78 18.00
CA MET A 1 -11.44 -10.83 16.59
C MET A 1 -12.27 -11.92 15.90
N ASN A 2 -13.08 -11.58 14.88
CA ASN A 2 -13.88 -12.54 14.13
C ASN A 2 -13.16 -12.91 12.81
N ILE A 3 -12.28 -13.91 12.86
CA ILE A 3 -11.39 -14.28 11.74
C ILE A 3 -12.19 -14.62 10.48
N LYS A 4 -13.31 -15.34 10.62
CA LYS A 4 -14.17 -15.74 9.49
C LYS A 4 -14.68 -14.52 8.71
N GLU A 5 -14.99 -13.45 9.41
CA GLU A 5 -15.49 -12.22 8.83
C GLU A 5 -14.38 -11.42 8.14
N ILE A 6 -13.20 -11.32 8.76
CA ILE A 6 -12.01 -10.72 8.15
C ILE A 6 -11.70 -11.40 6.83
N ILE A 7 -11.64 -12.73 6.81
CA ILE A 7 -11.39 -13.53 5.60
C ILE A 7 -12.44 -13.21 4.53
N LYS A 8 -13.73 -13.23 4.89
CA LYS A 8 -14.82 -12.93 3.94
C LYS A 8 -14.69 -11.54 3.33
N ILE A 9 -14.45 -10.51 4.16
CA ILE A 9 -14.33 -9.13 3.69
C ILE A 9 -13.10 -8.98 2.80
N SER A 10 -11.93 -9.44 3.25
CA SER A 10 -10.69 -9.34 2.49
C SER A 10 -10.79 -10.04 1.14
N LEU A 11 -11.33 -11.27 1.09
CA LEU A 11 -11.57 -12.01 -0.16
C LEU A 11 -12.50 -11.26 -1.10
N THR A 12 -13.62 -10.77 -0.59
CA THR A 12 -14.63 -10.11 -1.44
C THR A 12 -14.05 -8.85 -2.05
N LYS A 13 -13.37 -8.02 -1.25
CA LYS A 13 -12.80 -6.75 -1.72
C LYS A 13 -11.59 -6.98 -2.63
N SER A 14 -10.75 -7.98 -2.36
CA SER A 14 -9.61 -8.29 -3.24
C SER A 14 -10.09 -8.78 -4.60
N LEU A 15 -11.13 -9.61 -4.63
CA LEU A 15 -11.73 -10.07 -5.88
C LEU A 15 -12.23 -8.90 -6.73
N PHE A 16 -13.02 -7.98 -6.15
CA PHE A 16 -13.49 -6.79 -6.87
C PHE A 16 -12.36 -5.89 -7.36
N PHE A 17 -11.32 -5.68 -6.53
CA PHE A 17 -10.14 -4.93 -6.95
C PHE A 17 -9.48 -5.57 -8.17
N VAL A 18 -9.22 -6.87 -8.14
CA VAL A 18 -8.54 -7.60 -9.21
C VAL A 18 -9.40 -7.62 -10.48
N LEU A 19 -10.72 -7.82 -10.34
CA LEU A 19 -11.67 -7.77 -11.45
C LEU A 19 -11.71 -6.40 -12.12
N LEU A 20 -11.66 -5.31 -11.34
CA LEU A 20 -11.65 -3.96 -11.92
C LEU A 20 -10.29 -3.53 -12.45
N THR A 21 -9.22 -4.28 -12.20
CA THR A 21 -7.86 -3.91 -12.61
C THR A 21 -7.29 -4.92 -13.59
N THR A 22 -6.53 -5.89 -13.10
CA THR A 22 -5.84 -6.90 -13.92
C THR A 22 -6.76 -7.57 -14.93
N PHE A 23 -7.95 -8.00 -14.53
CA PHE A 23 -8.89 -8.70 -15.40
C PHE A 23 -9.33 -7.83 -16.58
N ILE A 24 -9.80 -6.61 -16.30
CA ILE A 24 -10.22 -5.68 -17.36
C ILE A 24 -9.04 -5.35 -18.26
N THR A 25 -7.84 -5.09 -17.72
CA THR A 25 -6.66 -4.83 -18.55
C THR A 25 -6.36 -6.00 -19.49
N LYS A 26 -6.42 -7.25 -19.00
CA LYS A 26 -6.20 -8.44 -19.85
C LYS A 26 -7.31 -8.65 -20.89
N ILE A 27 -8.57 -8.34 -20.55
CA ILE A 27 -9.67 -8.32 -21.51
C ILE A 27 -9.39 -7.31 -22.62
N PHE A 28 -8.94 -6.10 -22.27
CA PHE A 28 -8.62 -5.08 -23.27
C PHE A 28 -7.49 -5.54 -24.19
N TYR A 29 -6.41 -6.12 -23.65
CA TYR A 29 -5.36 -6.70 -24.49
C TYR A 29 -5.89 -7.76 -25.45
N LEU A 30 -6.88 -8.55 -25.01
CA LEU A 30 -7.47 -9.61 -25.84
C LEU A 30 -8.40 -9.03 -26.92
N ILE A 31 -9.26 -8.08 -26.57
CA ILE A 31 -10.21 -7.43 -27.50
C ILE A 31 -9.47 -6.67 -28.59
N PHE A 32 -8.39 -5.97 -28.23
CA PHE A 32 -7.58 -5.19 -29.18
C PHE A 32 -6.51 -6.02 -29.90
N ASN A 33 -6.45 -7.34 -29.63
CA ASN A 33 -5.44 -8.27 -30.16
C ASN A 33 -4.02 -7.67 -30.12
N VAL A 34 -3.59 -7.25 -28.94
CA VAL A 34 -2.30 -6.60 -28.74
C VAL A 34 -1.18 -7.62 -28.92
N GLU A 35 -0.39 -7.44 -29.98
CA GLU A 35 0.75 -8.30 -30.29
C GLU A 35 2.08 -7.56 -30.19
N LYS A 36 2.08 -6.22 -30.35
CA LYS A 36 3.29 -5.39 -30.27
C LYS A 36 3.20 -4.39 -29.13
N GLN A 37 4.37 -3.93 -28.68
CA GLN A 37 4.46 -2.93 -27.62
C GLN A 37 3.81 -1.59 -28.00
N GLU A 38 3.82 -1.22 -29.29
CA GLU A 38 3.18 0.01 -29.77
C GLU A 38 1.65 -0.02 -29.62
N ASP A 39 1.05 -1.21 -29.62
CA ASP A 39 -0.40 -1.39 -29.48
C ASP A 39 -0.86 -1.21 -28.03
N THR A 40 0.05 -1.23 -27.06
CA THR A 40 -0.30 -1.08 -25.63
C THR A 40 -0.55 0.37 -25.24
N ILE A 41 -0.12 1.36 -26.03
CA ILE A 41 -0.08 2.77 -25.64
C ILE A 41 -1.41 3.26 -25.05
N ILE A 42 -2.52 2.96 -25.73
CA ILE A 42 -3.86 3.40 -25.29
C ILE A 42 -4.27 2.67 -24.01
N ILE A 43 -4.03 1.37 -23.93
CA ILE A 43 -4.42 0.53 -22.79
C ILE A 43 -3.57 0.90 -21.57
N ASP A 44 -2.26 1.07 -21.72
CA ASP A 44 -1.33 1.45 -20.66
C ASP A 44 -1.57 2.88 -20.19
N ALA A 45 -2.06 3.78 -21.05
CA ALA A 45 -2.49 5.11 -20.65
C ALA A 45 -3.71 5.07 -19.71
N ILE A 46 -4.69 4.21 -20.00
CA ILE A 46 -5.92 4.03 -19.21
C ILE A 46 -5.61 3.25 -17.92
N PHE A 47 -4.96 2.10 -18.04
CA PHE A 47 -4.67 1.15 -16.96
C PHE A 47 -3.24 1.30 -16.43
N ASN A 48 -2.81 2.55 -16.25
CA ASN A 48 -1.49 2.84 -15.72
C ASN A 48 -1.36 2.45 -14.23
N LYS A 49 -0.13 2.47 -13.72
CA LYS A 49 0.16 2.20 -12.30
C LYS A 49 -0.69 3.03 -11.33
N THR A 50 -0.99 4.29 -11.64
CA THR A 50 -1.79 5.18 -10.79
C THR A 50 -3.22 4.69 -10.65
N TYR A 51 -3.83 4.19 -11.74
CA TYR A 51 -5.14 3.57 -11.73
C TYR A 51 -5.20 2.41 -10.73
N TYR A 52 -4.25 1.47 -10.82
CA TYR A 52 -4.16 0.33 -9.91
C TYR A 52 -4.06 0.76 -8.44
N ILE A 53 -3.24 1.77 -8.16
CA ILE A 53 -3.04 2.33 -6.81
C ILE A 53 -4.34 2.91 -6.26
N ILE A 54 -5.07 3.70 -7.05
CA ILE A 54 -6.32 4.34 -6.62
C ILE A 54 -7.38 3.28 -6.32
N ILE A 55 -7.59 2.33 -7.23
CA ILE A 55 -8.60 1.27 -7.06
C ILE A 55 -8.24 0.37 -5.87
N PHE A 56 -6.97 0.03 -5.69
CA PHE A 56 -6.50 -0.72 -4.52
C PHE A 56 -6.84 0.01 -3.21
N GLY A 57 -6.48 1.29 -3.11
CA GLY A 57 -6.72 2.09 -1.91
C GLY A 57 -8.22 2.24 -1.59
N LEU A 58 -9.05 2.42 -2.62
CA LEU A 58 -10.50 2.51 -2.49
C LEU A 58 -11.09 1.22 -1.92
N PHE A 59 -10.73 0.05 -2.46
CA PHE A 59 -11.25 -1.23 -1.96
C PHE A 59 -10.72 -1.58 -0.58
N LEU A 60 -9.51 -1.18 -0.21
CA LEU A 60 -9.00 -1.32 1.15
C LEU A 60 -9.79 -0.44 2.15
N LEU A 61 -10.11 0.80 1.78
CA LEU A 61 -10.96 1.68 2.60
C LEU A 61 -12.37 1.11 2.78
N LEU A 62 -12.95 0.53 1.71
CA LEU A 62 -14.23 -0.16 1.79
C LEU A 62 -14.15 -1.42 2.68
N ALA A 63 -13.04 -2.17 2.63
CA ALA A 63 -12.80 -3.30 3.52
C ALA A 63 -12.82 -2.86 4.98
N TYR A 64 -12.14 -1.76 5.30
CA TYR A 64 -12.13 -1.19 6.64
C TYR A 64 -13.51 -0.72 7.09
N LYS A 65 -14.25 -0.01 6.22
CA LYS A 65 -15.59 0.48 6.53
C LYS A 65 -16.57 -0.67 6.80
N ASP A 66 -16.48 -1.75 6.05
CA ASP A 66 -17.35 -2.91 6.25
C ASP A 66 -16.98 -3.68 7.53
N TYR A 67 -15.69 -3.77 7.88
CA TYR A 67 -15.26 -4.38 9.14
C TYR A 67 -15.68 -3.54 10.37
N GLU A 68 -15.62 -2.21 10.27
CA GLU A 68 -16.01 -1.30 11.36
C GLU A 68 -17.50 -1.37 11.74
N LYS A 69 -18.39 -1.74 10.81
CA LYS A 69 -19.82 -1.87 11.09
C LYS A 69 -20.12 -2.91 12.18
N ASN A 70 -19.20 -3.82 12.46
CA ASN A 70 -19.50 -5.06 13.16
C ASN A 70 -18.91 -5.21 14.59
N LYS A 71 -18.20 -4.22 15.19
CA LYS A 71 -17.87 -4.09 16.66
C LYS A 71 -16.70 -3.11 16.94
N ASN A 72 -16.33 -2.94 18.22
CA ASN A 72 -15.08 -2.30 18.69
C ASN A 72 -13.84 -2.91 18.00
N THR A 73 -13.33 -2.21 16.98
CA THR A 73 -12.20 -2.64 16.16
C THR A 73 -10.86 -2.39 16.86
N SER A 74 -9.99 -3.38 16.82
CA SER A 74 -8.61 -3.26 17.30
C SER A 74 -7.66 -2.83 16.18
N PHE A 75 -6.53 -2.22 16.53
CA PHE A 75 -5.44 -1.96 15.58
C PHE A 75 -5.02 -3.24 14.82
N TYR A 76 -4.91 -4.34 15.56
CA TYR A 76 -4.50 -5.63 15.01
C TYR A 76 -5.50 -6.17 13.99
N ASP A 77 -6.79 -5.87 14.17
CA ASP A 77 -7.80 -6.30 13.21
C ASP A 77 -7.59 -5.61 11.85
N PHE A 78 -7.31 -4.30 11.83
CA PHE A 78 -6.99 -3.59 10.58
C PHE A 78 -5.73 -4.13 9.93
N LEU A 79 -4.71 -4.44 10.71
CA LEU A 79 -3.46 -5.01 10.19
C LEU A 79 -3.72 -6.37 9.53
N ILE A 80 -4.52 -7.23 10.16
CA ILE A 80 -4.87 -8.55 9.61
C ILE A 80 -5.74 -8.40 8.35
N VAL A 81 -6.77 -7.55 8.36
CA VAL A 81 -7.59 -7.25 7.16
C VAL A 81 -6.71 -6.83 5.99
N THR A 82 -5.73 -5.97 6.26
CA THR A 82 -4.78 -5.44 5.27
C THR A 82 -3.89 -6.53 4.71
N LEU A 83 -3.27 -7.33 5.58
CA LEU A 83 -2.38 -8.42 5.15
C LEU A 83 -3.14 -9.45 4.31
N PHE A 84 -4.32 -9.87 4.77
CA PHE A 84 -5.16 -10.79 4.00
C PHE A 84 -5.61 -10.17 2.67
N TYR A 85 -5.98 -8.90 2.64
CA TYR A 85 -6.39 -8.22 1.42
C TYR A 85 -5.23 -8.16 0.40
N VAL A 86 -4.03 -7.76 0.83
CA VAL A 86 -2.83 -7.72 -0.03
C VAL A 86 -2.49 -9.11 -0.57
N LEU A 87 -2.48 -10.12 0.30
CA LEU A 87 -2.20 -11.50 -0.08
C LEU A 87 -3.20 -12.03 -1.11
N MET A 88 -4.51 -11.85 -0.85
CA MET A 88 -5.56 -12.33 -1.75
C MET A 88 -5.58 -11.56 -3.07
N SER A 89 -5.28 -10.26 -3.06
CA SER A 89 -5.11 -9.47 -4.29
C SER A 89 -3.97 -9.99 -5.15
N TYR A 90 -2.84 -10.38 -4.55
CA TYR A 90 -1.72 -10.98 -5.28
C TYR A 90 -2.11 -12.34 -5.87
N ILE A 91 -2.71 -13.22 -5.06
CA ILE A 91 -3.13 -14.56 -5.52
C ILE A 91 -4.13 -14.44 -6.67
N PHE A 92 -5.17 -13.62 -6.55
CA PHE A 92 -6.15 -13.45 -7.62
C PHE A 92 -5.56 -12.82 -8.88
N SER A 93 -4.66 -11.84 -8.75
CA SER A 93 -3.96 -11.26 -9.90
C SER A 93 -3.15 -12.33 -10.64
N TRP A 94 -2.41 -13.16 -9.90
CA TRP A 94 -1.65 -14.26 -10.48
C TRP A 94 -2.54 -15.30 -11.17
N VAL A 95 -3.66 -15.68 -10.57
CA VAL A 95 -4.63 -16.62 -11.18
C VAL A 95 -5.16 -16.05 -12.50
N ILE A 96 -5.42 -14.75 -12.57
CA ILE A 96 -5.87 -14.08 -13.80
C ILE A 96 -4.76 -14.05 -14.84
N ASP A 97 -3.54 -13.63 -14.48
CA ASP A 97 -2.40 -13.65 -15.39
C ASP A 97 -2.15 -15.06 -15.95
N PHE A 98 -2.20 -16.09 -15.10
CA PHE A 98 -2.08 -17.49 -15.48
C PHE A 98 -3.19 -17.91 -16.46
N SER A 99 -4.44 -17.56 -16.16
CA SER A 99 -5.58 -17.91 -17.00
C SER A 99 -5.49 -17.26 -18.38
N PHE A 100 -5.18 -15.96 -18.44
CA PHE A 100 -5.08 -15.23 -19.70
C PHE A 100 -3.86 -15.62 -20.53
N TYR A 101 -2.75 -15.99 -19.89
CA TYR A 101 -1.60 -16.58 -20.58
C TYR A 101 -1.99 -17.83 -21.36
N HIS A 102 -2.64 -18.79 -20.71
CA HIS A 102 -3.04 -20.02 -21.38
C HIS A 102 -4.17 -19.83 -22.40
N ILE A 103 -5.10 -18.89 -22.15
CA ILE A 103 -6.10 -18.51 -23.15
C ILE A 103 -5.43 -17.95 -24.40
N HIS A 104 -4.48 -17.03 -24.25
CA HIS A 104 -3.75 -16.45 -25.37
C HIS A 104 -2.94 -17.51 -26.13
N GLU A 105 -2.22 -18.38 -25.42
CA GLU A 105 -1.44 -19.47 -26.04
C GLU A 105 -2.34 -20.43 -26.83
N PHE A 106 -3.51 -20.75 -26.30
CA PHE A 106 -4.49 -21.63 -26.97
C PHE A 106 -5.12 -20.99 -28.21
N VAL A 107 -5.47 -19.69 -28.14
CA VAL A 107 -6.18 -18.98 -29.21
C VAL A 107 -5.24 -18.53 -30.33
N ASN A 108 -4.11 -17.92 -29.98
CA ASN A 108 -3.23 -17.26 -30.94
C ASN A 108 -2.08 -18.13 -31.44
N ASN A 109 -1.88 -19.33 -30.86
CA ASN A 109 -0.82 -20.30 -31.19
C ASN A 109 0.43 -19.61 -31.79
N PRO A 110 1.10 -18.73 -31.01
CA PRO A 110 2.07 -17.79 -31.54
C PRO A 110 3.05 -18.58 -32.38
N GLN A 111 3.20 -18.22 -33.65
CA GLN A 111 4.20 -18.87 -34.50
C GLN A 111 5.51 -18.80 -33.74
N LYS A 112 5.97 -19.95 -33.23
CA LYS A 112 7.33 -20.13 -32.73
C LYS A 112 8.24 -20.06 -33.95
N GLU A 113 8.37 -18.86 -34.52
CA GLU A 113 9.51 -18.58 -35.36
C GLU A 113 10.73 -18.85 -34.49
N ASN A 114 11.62 -19.72 -34.95
CA ASN A 114 12.89 -20.00 -34.31
C ASN A 114 13.77 -18.74 -34.40
N LYS A 115 13.40 -17.69 -33.68
CA LYS A 115 14.18 -16.45 -33.57
C LYS A 115 15.39 -16.76 -32.71
N THR A 116 16.56 -16.72 -33.31
CA THR A 116 17.85 -16.89 -32.62
C THR A 116 18.57 -15.55 -32.53
N GLY A 117 19.34 -15.34 -31.45
CA GLY A 117 20.12 -14.12 -31.24
C GLY A 117 19.33 -12.96 -30.62
N LEU A 118 19.73 -11.72 -30.90
CA LEU A 118 19.16 -10.48 -30.32
C LEU A 118 17.65 -10.29 -30.57
N LEU A 119 17.06 -11.00 -31.53
CA LEU A 119 15.63 -10.94 -31.82
C LEU A 119 14.73 -11.48 -30.69
N ILE A 120 15.24 -12.38 -29.84
CA ILE A 120 14.51 -12.84 -28.64
C ILE A 120 14.25 -11.67 -27.68
N LEU A 121 15.11 -10.65 -27.68
CA LEU A 121 14.96 -9.47 -26.81
C LEU A 121 13.78 -8.57 -27.23
N THR A 122 13.14 -8.86 -28.36
CA THR A 122 11.99 -8.11 -28.89
C THR A 122 10.66 -8.86 -28.82
N ASP A 123 10.65 -10.09 -28.26
CA ASP A 123 9.41 -10.85 -28.09
C ASP A 123 8.58 -10.26 -26.93
N PHE A 124 7.73 -9.30 -27.30
CA PHE A 124 6.73 -8.72 -26.42
C PHE A 124 5.53 -9.66 -26.34
N SER A 125 5.07 -9.95 -25.12
CA SER A 125 3.77 -10.59 -24.89
C SER A 125 3.06 -9.85 -23.77
N PRO A 126 1.87 -9.26 -24.01
CA PRO A 126 1.11 -8.65 -22.91
C PRO A 126 0.64 -9.70 -21.88
N TYR A 127 0.77 -10.98 -22.21
CA TYR A 127 0.54 -12.14 -21.37
C TYR A 127 1.88 -12.73 -20.95
N HIS A 128 2.51 -12.13 -19.94
CA HIS A 128 3.69 -12.73 -19.29
C HIS A 128 3.23 -13.54 -18.07
N LEU A 129 3.68 -14.79 -18.00
CA LEU A 129 3.48 -15.62 -16.83
C LEU A 129 4.53 -15.23 -15.78
N ASN A 130 4.15 -14.43 -14.80
CA ASN A 130 5.01 -14.22 -13.64
C ASN A 130 5.04 -15.50 -12.80
N ASN A 131 6.25 -15.90 -12.36
CA ASN A 131 6.38 -16.98 -11.40
C ASN A 131 5.59 -16.62 -10.14
N PHE A 132 4.81 -17.57 -9.63
CA PHE A 132 4.17 -17.42 -8.32
C PHE A 132 5.26 -17.48 -7.25
N ASP A 133 5.81 -16.32 -6.91
CA ASP A 133 6.90 -16.22 -5.95
C ASP A 133 6.59 -15.16 -4.89
N LEU A 134 5.90 -15.63 -3.85
CA LEU A 134 5.62 -14.84 -2.65
C LEU A 134 6.91 -14.41 -1.95
N VAL A 135 7.97 -15.22 -2.01
CA VAL A 135 9.26 -14.88 -1.40
C VAL A 135 9.88 -13.74 -2.18
N GLN A 136 9.86 -13.79 -3.51
CA GLN A 136 10.35 -12.69 -4.31
C GLN A 136 9.56 -11.41 -4.08
N TYR A 137 8.24 -11.52 -4.06
CA TYR A 137 7.33 -10.40 -3.92
C TYR A 137 7.41 -9.72 -2.54
N PHE A 138 7.44 -10.49 -1.46
CA PHE A 138 7.39 -9.97 -0.09
C PHE A 138 8.75 -9.88 0.62
N ILE A 139 9.79 -10.57 0.15
CA ILE A 139 11.07 -10.69 0.87
C ILE A 139 12.24 -10.26 -0.01
N SER A 140 12.44 -10.88 -1.18
CA SER A 140 13.65 -10.65 -1.97
C SER A 140 13.64 -9.26 -2.63
N THR A 141 12.51 -8.80 -3.18
CA THR A 141 12.42 -7.47 -3.80
C THR A 141 12.71 -6.35 -2.78
N PRO A 142 12.13 -6.37 -1.57
CA PRO A 142 12.52 -5.44 -0.51
C PRO A 142 14.01 -5.48 -0.18
N TYR A 143 14.57 -6.68 -0.03
CA TYR A 143 15.97 -6.88 0.34
C TYR A 143 16.93 -6.36 -0.74
N ILE A 144 16.71 -6.73 -2.00
CA ILE A 144 17.49 -6.28 -3.15
C ILE A 144 17.41 -4.75 -3.26
N SER A 145 16.22 -4.19 -3.09
CA SER A 145 16.02 -2.73 -3.15
C SER A 145 16.80 -2.00 -2.06
N ILE A 146 16.91 -2.56 -0.84
CA ILE A 146 17.76 -2.00 0.22
C ILE A 146 19.24 -2.05 -0.19
N ILE A 147 19.70 -3.20 -0.70
CA ILE A 147 21.09 -3.35 -1.13
C ILE A 147 21.44 -2.36 -2.24
N GLU A 148 20.59 -2.24 -3.26
CA GLU A 148 20.83 -1.34 -4.39
C GLU A 148 20.77 0.13 -3.98
N PHE A 149 19.89 0.50 -3.02
CA PHE A 149 19.96 1.82 -2.38
C PHE A 149 21.31 2.05 -1.70
N LEU A 150 21.80 1.09 -0.90
CA LEU A 150 23.07 1.23 -0.18
C LEU A 150 24.27 1.30 -1.12
N LYS A 151 24.25 0.57 -2.25
CA LYS A 151 25.31 0.60 -3.27
C LYS A 151 25.31 1.87 -4.11
N SER A 152 24.13 2.27 -4.59
CA SER A 152 24.00 3.35 -5.59
C SER A 152 23.75 4.73 -4.99
N GLY A 153 23.31 4.80 -3.72
CA GLY A 153 22.82 6.04 -3.10
C GLY A 153 21.51 6.56 -3.69
N ASN A 154 20.90 5.86 -4.66
CA ASN A 154 19.69 6.32 -5.33
C ASN A 154 18.44 5.96 -4.51
N PHE A 155 17.78 6.99 -3.98
CA PHE A 155 16.57 6.88 -3.17
C PHE A 155 15.37 6.27 -3.91
N SER A 156 15.38 6.21 -5.25
CA SER A 156 14.33 5.53 -6.02
C SER A 156 14.19 4.06 -5.63
N TRP A 157 15.29 3.39 -5.29
CA TRP A 157 15.27 2.01 -4.80
C TRP A 157 14.49 1.86 -3.51
N LEU A 158 14.50 2.84 -2.61
CA LEU A 158 13.69 2.78 -1.38
C LEU A 158 12.19 2.73 -1.68
N LEU A 159 11.75 3.30 -2.81
CA LEU A 159 10.35 3.20 -3.24
C LEU A 159 9.99 1.77 -3.68
N ASN A 160 10.98 1.01 -4.14
CA ASN A 160 10.84 -0.39 -4.54
C ASN A 160 10.95 -1.37 -3.36
N ILE A 161 11.37 -0.91 -2.17
CA ILE A 161 11.33 -1.75 -0.95
C ILE A 161 9.93 -2.27 -0.69
N PHE A 162 8.95 -1.46 -1.03
CA PHE A 162 7.55 -1.76 -0.87
C PHE A 162 6.92 -2.06 -2.23
N SER A 163 7.65 -2.79 -3.09
CA SER A 163 7.25 -3.18 -4.46
C SER A 163 6.19 -4.28 -4.48
N PRO A 164 5.22 -4.16 -3.59
CA PRO A 164 3.96 -3.87 -4.22
C PRO A 164 3.39 -2.53 -3.76
N PRO A 165 3.10 -1.59 -4.69
CA PRO A 165 2.50 -0.29 -4.35
C PRO A 165 1.32 -0.39 -3.37
N SER A 166 0.60 -1.50 -3.42
CA SER A 166 -0.44 -1.89 -2.46
C SER A 166 0.00 -1.82 -1.00
N PHE A 167 1.21 -2.26 -0.65
CA PHE A 167 1.70 -2.25 0.72
C PHE A 167 2.05 -0.84 1.22
N LEU A 168 2.61 0.03 0.36
CA LEU A 168 2.78 1.45 0.69
C LEU A 168 1.45 2.12 0.97
N ILE A 169 0.50 1.92 0.06
CA ILE A 169 -0.84 2.51 0.16
C ILE A 169 -1.52 2.03 1.44
N ALA A 170 -1.42 0.74 1.75
CA ALA A 170 -1.90 0.17 2.99
C ALA A 170 -1.30 0.85 4.23
N ILE A 171 0.03 1.00 4.30
CA ILE A 171 0.71 1.71 5.39
C ILE A 171 0.22 3.15 5.52
N VAL A 172 0.11 3.85 4.39
CA VAL A 172 -0.34 5.24 4.32
C VAL A 172 -1.78 5.37 4.83
N ILE A 173 -2.68 4.50 4.37
CA ILE A 173 -4.08 4.49 4.81
C ILE A 173 -4.16 4.20 6.30
N ILE A 174 -3.44 3.20 6.81
CA ILE A 174 -3.41 2.89 8.26
C ILE A 174 -2.91 4.08 9.06
N TYR A 175 -1.85 4.76 8.62
CA TYR A 175 -1.30 5.92 9.29
C TYR A 175 -2.31 7.08 9.37
N PHE A 176 -2.86 7.48 8.23
CA PHE A 176 -3.81 8.58 8.17
C PHE A 176 -5.11 8.27 8.89
N LYS A 177 -5.58 7.02 8.82
CA LYS A 177 -6.73 6.57 9.60
C LYS A 177 -6.47 6.62 11.10
N SER A 178 -5.28 6.21 11.54
CA SER A 178 -4.88 6.30 12.94
C SER A 178 -4.87 7.75 13.42
N LEU A 179 -4.35 8.69 12.62
CA LEU A 179 -4.41 10.12 12.93
C LEU A 179 -5.83 10.68 12.91
N TYR A 180 -6.67 10.26 11.97
CA TYR A 180 -8.07 10.67 11.88
C TYR A 180 -8.81 10.33 13.18
N LEU A 181 -8.61 9.11 13.68
CA LEU A 181 -9.17 8.65 14.95
C LEU A 181 -8.49 9.31 16.17
N LEU A 182 -7.19 9.63 16.11
CA LEU A 182 -6.51 10.40 17.15
C LEU A 182 -7.17 11.77 17.31
N PHE A 183 -7.40 12.46 16.20
CA PHE A 183 -7.95 13.81 16.22
C PHE A 183 -9.39 13.80 16.73
N GLU A 184 -10.16 12.76 16.41
CA GLU A 184 -11.47 12.52 17.03
C GLU A 184 -11.40 12.39 18.55
N LYS A 185 -10.50 11.54 19.08
CA LYS A 185 -10.31 11.37 20.53
C LYS A 185 -9.86 12.64 21.24
N GLU A 186 -9.17 13.53 20.52
CA GLU A 186 -8.64 14.79 21.00
C GLU A 186 -9.60 15.97 20.75
N ASN A 187 -10.85 15.72 20.35
CA ASN A 187 -11.86 16.73 20.03
C ASN A 187 -11.37 17.78 19.00
N ARG A 188 -10.65 17.32 17.98
CA ARG A 188 -10.17 18.10 16.83
C ARG A 188 -10.88 17.68 15.55
N ILE A 189 -10.83 18.54 14.53
CA ILE A 189 -11.42 18.26 13.22
C ILE A 189 -10.67 17.08 12.56
N LYS A 190 -11.36 15.96 12.37
CA LYS A 190 -10.76 14.68 11.93
C LYS A 190 -10.11 14.77 10.54
N SER A 191 -10.74 15.51 9.62
CA SER A 191 -10.25 15.70 8.26
C SER A 191 -8.88 16.40 8.19
N TYR A 192 -8.47 17.11 9.24
CA TYR A 192 -7.13 17.72 9.31
C TYR A 192 -6.01 16.68 9.31
N ALA A 193 -6.30 15.41 9.63
CA ALA A 193 -5.32 14.33 9.55
C ALA A 193 -4.77 14.14 8.11
N LEU A 194 -5.63 14.31 7.09
CA LEU A 194 -5.29 14.04 5.69
C LEU A 194 -4.47 15.17 5.04
N ILE A 195 -4.56 16.39 5.56
CA ILE A 195 -3.89 17.57 5.00
C ILE A 195 -2.55 17.75 5.72
N PRO A 196 -1.37 17.57 5.06
CA PRO A 196 -0.08 17.49 5.75
C PRO A 196 0.26 18.66 6.68
N ILE A 197 -0.05 19.89 6.25
CA ILE A 197 0.19 21.11 7.04
C ILE A 197 -0.73 21.14 8.27
N LEU A 198 -2.04 20.94 8.07
CA LEU A 198 -3.03 20.95 9.16
C LEU A 198 -2.82 19.80 10.13
N ASN A 199 -2.37 18.64 9.66
CA ASN A 199 -2.01 17.49 10.48
C ASN A 199 -0.93 17.89 11.51
N ASN A 200 0.19 18.45 11.04
CA ASN A 200 1.28 18.86 11.92
C ASN A 200 0.84 20.00 12.87
N ILE A 201 0.10 21.00 12.39
CA ILE A 201 -0.44 22.08 13.24
C ILE A 201 -1.36 21.51 14.34
N THR A 202 -2.21 20.55 13.99
CA THR A 202 -3.13 19.93 14.94
C THR A 202 -2.37 19.11 15.98
N LEU A 203 -1.34 18.37 15.59
CA LEU A 203 -0.45 17.67 16.53
C LEU A 203 0.27 18.63 17.48
N LEU A 204 0.75 19.78 17.00
CA LEU A 204 1.34 20.82 17.85
C LEU A 204 0.33 21.36 18.86
N ARG A 205 -0.92 21.61 18.44
CA ARG A 205 -2.01 22.05 19.33
C ARG A 205 -2.44 20.99 20.35
N ILE A 206 -2.42 19.71 20.00
CA ILE A 206 -2.72 18.60 20.92
C ILE A 206 -1.63 18.50 22.00
N THR A 207 -0.38 18.78 21.63
CA THR A 207 0.80 18.62 22.50
C THR A 207 1.28 19.92 23.15
N ASN A 208 0.54 21.01 22.99
CA ASN A 208 0.88 22.36 23.48
C ASN A 208 2.31 22.80 23.09
N LYS A 209 2.71 22.52 21.85
CA LYS A 209 3.99 22.95 21.28
C LYS A 209 3.81 24.23 20.45
N PRO A 210 4.83 25.11 20.38
CA PRO A 210 4.70 26.37 19.66
C PRO A 210 4.52 26.12 18.16
N ILE A 211 3.67 26.93 17.53
CA ILE A 211 3.30 26.78 16.12
C ILE A 211 4.52 26.90 15.20
N TRP A 212 5.55 27.67 15.59
CA TRP A 212 6.78 27.84 14.80
C TRP A 212 7.51 26.52 14.49
N TRP A 213 7.30 25.48 15.31
CA TRP A 213 7.83 24.13 15.04
C TRP A 213 7.33 23.51 13.73
N ILE A 214 6.34 24.12 13.09
CA ILE A 214 5.93 23.77 11.74
C ILE A 214 7.08 23.89 10.73
N VAL A 215 7.97 24.88 10.88
CA VAL A 215 9.11 25.10 9.97
C VAL A 215 10.09 23.93 9.98
N PRO A 216 10.68 23.52 11.12
CA PRO A 216 11.60 22.38 11.15
C PRO A 216 10.90 21.04 10.83
N LEU A 217 9.58 20.93 10.96
CA LEU A 217 8.82 19.73 10.59
C LEU A 217 8.78 19.48 9.07
N PHE A 218 8.99 20.51 8.24
CA PHE A 218 9.06 20.37 6.78
C PHE A 218 10.47 20.11 6.26
N ILE A 219 11.51 20.34 7.07
CA ILE A 219 12.89 20.10 6.66
C ILE A 219 13.20 18.61 6.82
N PRO A 220 13.57 17.89 5.74
CA PRO A 220 14.00 16.50 5.82
C PRO A 220 15.12 16.32 6.86
N PHE A 221 15.14 15.16 7.53
CA PHE A 221 16.07 14.82 8.64
C PHE A 221 15.90 15.67 9.91
N ILE A 222 15.87 17.00 9.82
CA ILE A 222 15.65 17.88 10.97
C ILE A 222 14.28 17.63 11.60
N ARG A 223 13.25 17.30 10.79
CA ARG A 223 11.90 16.99 11.24
C ARG A 223 11.81 15.94 12.35
N PHE A 224 12.80 15.05 12.48
CA PHE A 224 12.78 13.99 13.50
C PHE A 224 12.86 14.54 14.93
N PHE A 225 13.60 15.63 15.16
CA PHE A 225 13.72 16.25 16.48
C PHE A 225 12.39 16.81 17.01
N PRO A 226 11.73 17.78 16.35
CA PRO A 226 10.44 18.29 16.82
C PRO A 226 9.38 17.19 16.85
N LYS A 227 9.40 16.25 15.88
CA LYS A 227 8.45 15.13 15.86
C LYS A 227 8.60 14.22 17.07
N PHE A 228 9.83 13.92 17.49
CA PHE A 228 10.09 13.12 18.69
C PHE A 228 9.54 13.78 19.96
N PHE A 229 9.75 15.08 20.14
CA PHE A 229 9.22 15.81 21.31
C PHE A 229 7.69 15.88 21.32
N ILE A 230 7.05 16.06 20.17
CA ILE A 230 5.58 15.97 20.02
C ILE A 230 5.13 14.56 20.43
N ASN A 231 5.77 13.53 19.89
CA ASN A 231 5.44 12.14 20.16
C ASN A 231 5.67 11.74 21.62
N GLN A 232 6.65 12.32 22.32
CA GLN A 232 6.85 12.09 23.74
C GLN A 232 5.68 12.58 24.58
N VAL A 233 5.20 13.81 24.34
CA VAL A 233 4.05 14.36 25.05
C VAL A 233 2.80 13.53 24.77
N LEU A 234 2.61 13.16 23.51
CA LEU A 234 1.50 12.31 23.10
C LEU A 234 1.58 10.93 23.75
N ALA A 235 2.73 10.25 23.70
CA ALA A 235 2.94 8.96 24.35
C ALA A 235 2.64 9.01 25.86
N LYS A 236 3.13 10.06 26.56
CA LYS A 236 2.84 10.27 28.00
C LYS A 236 1.35 10.43 28.26
N LYS A 237 0.62 11.18 27.43
CA LYS A 237 -0.84 11.35 27.55
C LYS A 237 -1.59 10.02 27.47
N TYR A 238 -1.10 9.07 26.68
CA TYR A 238 -1.66 7.73 26.54
C TYR A 238 -0.97 6.68 27.42
N LYS A 239 -0.33 7.10 28.52
CA LYS A 239 0.37 6.24 29.49
C LYS A 239 1.42 5.31 28.85
N LYS A 240 2.18 5.81 27.86
CA LYS A 240 3.27 5.09 27.18
C LYS A 240 4.64 5.71 27.47
N ASN A 241 5.70 4.89 27.35
CA ASN A 241 7.07 5.23 27.72
C ASN A 241 7.86 5.92 26.59
N SER A 242 9.02 6.49 26.90
CA SER A 242 9.90 7.17 25.93
C SER A 242 10.28 6.33 24.69
N PRO A 243 10.61 5.01 24.82
CA PRO A 243 10.86 4.17 23.65
C PRO A 243 9.66 4.05 22.70
N PHE A 244 8.43 4.17 23.23
CA PHE A 244 7.23 4.20 22.40
C PHE A 244 7.19 5.45 21.53
N ALA A 245 7.62 6.60 22.05
CA ALA A 245 7.71 7.85 21.29
C ALA A 245 8.79 7.78 20.19
N LEU A 246 9.90 7.07 20.43
CA LEU A 246 10.86 6.76 19.37
C LEU A 246 10.20 5.92 18.27
N GLY A 247 9.45 4.88 18.66
CA GLY A 247 8.65 4.08 17.73
C GLY A 247 7.67 4.90 16.90
N MET A 248 6.96 5.85 17.51
CA MET A 248 6.06 6.80 16.80
C MET A 248 6.80 7.71 15.81
N THR A 249 8.09 7.95 16.03
CA THR A 249 8.88 8.87 15.21
C THR A 249 9.44 8.16 13.97
N PHE A 250 9.93 6.93 14.13
CA PHE A 250 10.54 6.15 13.05
C PHE A 250 9.59 5.17 12.35
N LEU A 251 8.55 4.70 13.06
CA LEU A 251 7.53 3.79 12.53
C LEU A 251 6.11 4.30 12.85
N PRO A 252 5.75 5.50 12.33
CA PRO A 252 4.55 6.21 12.75
C PRO A 252 3.25 5.44 12.50
N TRP A 253 3.12 4.78 11.34
CA TRP A 253 1.90 4.05 10.96
C TRP A 253 1.49 2.97 11.98
N PHE A 254 2.47 2.29 12.58
CA PHE A 254 2.24 1.23 13.55
C PHE A 254 1.93 1.78 14.94
N PHE A 255 2.78 2.68 15.45
CA PHE A 255 2.67 3.14 16.84
C PHE A 255 1.51 4.14 17.06
N TYR A 256 1.16 4.97 16.07
CA TYR A 256 -0.06 5.79 16.15
C TYR A 256 -1.31 4.90 16.20
N GLY A 257 -1.35 3.85 15.38
CA GLY A 257 -2.43 2.87 15.41
C GLY A 257 -2.54 2.17 16.77
N LYS A 258 -1.42 1.75 17.38
CA LYS A 258 -1.43 1.17 18.74
C LYS A 258 -1.89 2.13 19.83
N ILE A 259 -1.67 3.44 19.71
CA ILE A 259 -2.19 4.42 20.69
C ILE A 259 -3.70 4.54 20.59
N VAL A 260 -4.21 4.70 19.37
CA VAL A 260 -5.60 5.12 19.16
C VAL A 260 -6.55 3.93 19.20
N LEU A 261 -6.10 2.78 18.71
CA LEU A 261 -6.90 1.55 18.61
C LEU A 261 -6.39 0.45 19.55
N GLY A 262 -5.41 0.76 20.41
CA GLY A 262 -5.05 -0.11 21.53
C GLY A 262 -6.06 0.03 22.66
N LYS A 263 -6.36 -1.08 23.33
CA LYS A 263 -7.06 -1.02 24.62
C LYS A 263 -6.17 -0.25 25.59
N THR A 264 -6.72 0.77 26.22
CA THR A 264 -6.14 1.34 27.43
C THR A 264 -6.43 0.34 28.54
N ASP A 265 -5.44 -0.48 28.86
CA ASP A 265 -5.43 -1.23 30.13
C ASP A 265 -5.39 -0.24 31.31
#